data_AF-K7U316-F1
#
_entry.id   AF-K7U316-F1
#
_cell.length_a   1.000
_cell.length_b   1.000
_cell.length_c   1.000
_cell.angle_alpha   90.00
_cell.angle_beta   90.00
_cell.angle_gamma   90.00
#
_symmetry.space_group_name_H-M   'P 1'
#
loop_
_entity.id
_entity.type
_entity.pdbx_description
1 polymer ?
#
loop_
_entity_poly.entity_id
_entity_poly.type
_entity_poly.pdbx_seq_one_letter_code
_entity_poly.pdbx_strand_id
1 'polypeptide(L)'
;MPDNTQPMQYGIEEEEVPYTDERITSLCSSVQLLLEQGGNFVVSAPNMAHLCHRFTVGCFVATAQMVTQAQPEFIDLGHGPAPSGFVNHRIRSSGQESCCGCSVRAVEAAACQFGFTTKPLASSLPRPSAQPCPAPSDANSQLRCSFRSSELRNRAKHPSLRRVKPSKLPRFIPFPPPIPRLSPQLRPSVSEAPPPTWPPSAPMALPYLEAVLCFMIFMYIFETYLDIRQHRALKLPTLPKPLLGVISDEKFERSRAYSLDKSYFHFVHEAVTILMDTTILYYRVLPWFWKKSGELVTSVGLSAENEIIHTLAFLAGSMVWSQITDLPFSLYSTFVIEARHGFNKQTIWLFIRDMIKGILLSMILGPPIVAAIIYIVQIGGPYLAIYLWGFMFVLALLMMTIYPIVIAPLFNKFTPLPEGVLREKIEKLAASLKFPLKKLFVVDGSTRSSHSNAYMYGFFKNKRIVLYDTLIQQCSNEDEIVSVIAHELGHWKLNHTVYSFVAVQLLMFLQFGGYTLVRSSKDLFGSFGFKDQPVIIGLIIFQHTIIPIQHLLSFCLNLVSRAFEFQADAFAKNLGYAPQLRAALVKLQEENLSAMNTDPWYSAYHYSHPPLVERLQALEDSDSKKED
;
A
#
# COMPACT_ATOMS: atom_id res chain seq x y z
N MET A 1 26.75 49.70 -46.40
CA MET A 1 27.79 49.85 -45.36
C MET A 1 27.28 50.82 -44.31
N PRO A 2 27.60 50.62 -43.02
CA PRO A 2 28.00 49.35 -42.43
C PRO A 2 27.39 49.09 -41.04
N ASP A 3 27.85 48.00 -40.48
CA ASP A 3 27.87 47.57 -39.08
C ASP A 3 28.29 48.68 -38.08
N ASN A 4 27.87 48.53 -36.82
CA ASN A 4 28.73 47.99 -35.73
C ASN A 4 27.94 47.94 -34.40
N THR A 5 27.80 46.79 -33.74
CA THR A 5 28.67 46.19 -32.68
C THR A 5 28.72 46.95 -31.35
N GLN A 6 28.84 46.18 -30.25
CA GLN A 6 28.83 46.64 -28.85
C GLN A 6 30.18 47.22 -28.42
N PRO A 7 30.25 47.81 -27.21
CA PRO A 7 31.06 47.13 -26.18
C PRO A 7 30.38 46.99 -24.81
N MET A 8 31.00 46.17 -23.96
CA MET A 8 30.63 45.89 -22.56
C MET A 8 31.15 46.96 -21.59
N GLN A 9 30.57 47.09 -20.38
CA GLN A 9 31.29 46.86 -19.12
C GLN A 9 30.38 46.75 -17.88
N TYR A 10 30.98 46.41 -16.72
CA TYR A 10 30.33 46.02 -15.45
C TYR A 10 30.34 47.14 -14.39
N GLY A 11 29.40 47.03 -13.45
CA GLY A 11 29.23 47.79 -12.20
C GLY A 11 27.76 47.68 -11.80
N ILE A 12 27.32 47.00 -10.72
CA ILE A 12 27.78 46.98 -9.33
C ILE A 12 27.74 48.37 -8.70
N GLU A 13 26.55 48.77 -8.28
CA GLU A 13 26.34 49.50 -7.03
C GLU A 13 25.33 48.69 -6.19
N GLU A 14 25.52 48.68 -4.88
CA GLU A 14 24.72 47.92 -3.91
C GLU A 14 23.69 48.86 -3.26
N GLU A 15 22.46 48.39 -3.03
CA GLU A 15 21.51 49.10 -2.16
C GLU A 15 20.82 48.10 -1.22
N GLU A 16 21.45 47.85 -0.07
CA GLU A 16 20.86 47.06 1.02
C GLU A 16 19.79 47.86 1.78
N VAL A 17 18.54 47.39 1.78
CA VAL A 17 17.48 47.85 2.68
C VAL A 17 16.76 46.61 3.25
N PRO A 18 16.54 46.51 4.58
CA PRO A 18 16.67 45.21 5.26
C PRO A 18 15.44 44.30 5.26
N TYR A 19 15.73 43.01 5.43
CA TYR A 19 14.78 41.89 5.49
C TYR A 19 14.45 41.49 6.94
N THR A 20 13.21 41.69 7.40
CA THR A 20 12.68 41.18 8.68
C THR A 20 11.17 40.95 8.60
N ASP A 21 10.70 39.90 9.29
CA ASP A 21 9.32 39.54 9.62
C ASP A 21 8.31 39.22 8.48
N GLU A 22 7.41 38.22 8.59
CA GLU A 22 7.39 36.98 9.40
C GLU A 22 6.22 36.06 8.95
N ARG A 23 6.22 34.76 9.33
CA ARG A 23 5.07 33.78 9.33
C ARG A 23 4.51 33.35 7.92
N ILE A 24 4.63 32.12 7.38
CA ILE A 24 4.31 30.72 7.83
C ILE A 24 2.78 30.42 7.75
N THR A 25 2.17 29.58 6.89
CA THR A 25 2.52 28.41 5.98
C THR A 25 2.45 27.02 6.72
N SER A 26 2.18 25.79 6.18
CA SER A 26 1.93 25.17 4.85
C SER A 26 1.14 23.81 4.97
N LEU A 27 0.55 23.24 3.88
CA LEU A 27 0.07 21.83 3.82
C LEU A 27 -0.10 21.17 2.42
N CYS A 28 -0.94 21.71 1.53
CA CYS A 28 -1.75 20.83 0.65
C CYS A 28 -1.01 20.06 -0.45
N SER A 29 0.19 20.46 -0.84
CA SER A 29 0.89 19.86 -1.98
C SER A 29 1.35 18.43 -1.71
N SER A 30 1.52 18.03 -0.45
CA SER A 30 1.86 16.65 -0.07
C SER A 30 0.81 15.63 -0.56
N VAL A 31 -0.49 15.96 -0.48
CA VAL A 31 -1.58 15.04 -0.86
C VAL A 31 -1.68 14.87 -2.39
N GLN A 32 -1.36 15.92 -3.16
CA GLN A 32 -1.45 15.85 -4.62
C GLN A 32 -0.15 15.28 -5.24
N LEU A 33 1.04 15.55 -4.69
CA LEU A 33 2.29 14.88 -5.11
C LEU A 33 2.28 13.37 -4.82
N LEU A 34 1.63 12.92 -3.73
CA LEU A 34 1.39 11.50 -3.44
C LEU A 34 0.44 10.80 -4.42
N LEU A 35 -0.18 11.53 -5.35
CA LEU A 35 -1.06 11.03 -6.41
C LEU A 35 -0.52 11.30 -7.82
N GLU A 36 0.41 12.25 -7.97
CA GLU A 36 1.07 12.61 -9.24
C GLU A 36 2.35 11.81 -9.51
N GLN A 37 2.91 11.07 -8.52
CA GLN A 37 4.09 10.22 -8.73
C GLN A 37 3.81 8.74 -8.39
N GLY A 38 3.78 7.90 -9.43
CA GLY A 38 3.48 6.45 -9.37
C GLY A 38 4.60 5.56 -8.80
N GLY A 39 5.25 5.97 -7.72
CA GLY A 39 6.06 5.08 -6.88
C GLY A 39 5.53 5.14 -5.45
N ASN A 40 5.65 4.06 -4.67
CA ASN A 40 5.32 4.13 -3.25
C ASN A 40 6.46 4.86 -2.54
N PHE A 41 6.41 6.19 -2.62
CA PHE A 41 6.71 6.98 -1.44
C PHE A 41 5.74 6.56 -0.34
N VAL A 42 6.15 5.53 0.39
CA VAL A 42 5.89 5.43 1.82
C VAL A 42 6.62 6.62 2.44
N VAL A 43 6.07 7.83 2.26
CA VAL A 43 6.42 8.95 3.13
C VAL A 43 5.88 8.53 4.48
N SER A 44 6.75 8.19 5.43
CA SER A 44 6.31 8.15 6.82
C SER A 44 6.16 9.60 7.25
N ALA A 45 5.08 10.25 6.79
CA ALA A 45 4.72 11.59 7.18
C ALA A 45 4.56 11.55 8.71
N PRO A 46 5.39 12.29 9.46
CA PRO A 46 5.51 12.07 10.89
C PRO A 46 4.22 12.37 11.67
N ASN A 47 4.27 12.15 13.00
CA ASN A 47 3.54 12.89 14.04
C ASN A 47 2.37 12.22 14.75
N MET A 48 2.02 12.89 15.85
CA MET A 48 0.77 12.75 16.57
C MET A 48 -0.48 13.02 15.72
N ALA A 49 -0.40 13.74 14.58
CA ALA A 49 -1.46 13.60 13.58
C ALA A 49 -1.35 12.29 12.84
N HIS A 50 -0.20 11.76 12.40
CA HIS A 50 -0.17 10.45 11.73
C HIS A 50 -0.76 9.31 12.58
N LEU A 51 -0.61 9.36 13.91
CA LEU A 51 -1.42 8.58 14.86
C LEU A 51 -2.94 8.69 14.55
N CYS A 52 -3.45 9.93 14.53
CA CYS A 52 -4.86 10.27 14.31
C CYS A 52 -5.33 10.18 12.85
N HIS A 53 -4.41 10.27 11.89
CA HIS A 53 -4.55 10.44 10.44
C HIS A 53 -4.30 9.09 9.73
N ARG A 54 -3.78 8.07 10.42
CA ARG A 54 -4.04 6.65 10.10
C ARG A 54 -5.43 6.19 10.57
N PHE A 55 -6.15 6.97 11.39
CA PHE A 55 -7.54 6.67 11.74
C PHE A 55 -8.57 7.59 11.06
N THR A 56 -8.78 8.80 11.56
CA THR A 56 -9.73 9.81 11.04
C THR A 56 -9.55 10.07 9.56
N VAL A 57 -8.28 10.08 9.13
CA VAL A 57 -7.92 10.26 7.72
C VAL A 57 -7.50 8.94 7.08
N GLY A 58 -7.12 7.88 7.81
CA GLY A 58 -6.80 6.57 7.21
C GLY A 58 -8.06 5.92 6.64
N CYS A 59 -9.15 5.95 7.41
CA CYS A 59 -10.50 5.64 6.96
C CYS A 59 -11.06 6.64 5.91
N PHE A 60 -10.27 7.60 5.45
CA PHE A 60 -10.65 8.63 4.49
C PHE A 60 -9.67 8.81 3.32
N VAL A 61 -8.44 8.32 3.44
CA VAL A 61 -7.30 8.49 2.54
C VAL A 61 -6.63 7.15 2.24
N ALA A 62 -6.73 6.10 3.06
CA ALA A 62 -6.76 4.76 2.45
C ALA A 62 -8.02 4.66 1.58
N THR A 63 -9.15 5.26 2.00
CA THR A 63 -10.32 5.44 1.14
C THR A 63 -10.05 6.39 -0.04
N ALA A 64 -9.51 7.61 0.14
CA ALA A 64 -9.31 8.55 -0.99
C ALA A 64 -8.11 8.25 -1.89
N GLN A 65 -6.99 7.70 -1.39
CA GLN A 65 -5.97 7.08 -2.25
C GLN A 65 -6.58 5.88 -2.98
N MET A 66 -7.55 5.15 -2.44
CA MET A 66 -8.36 4.18 -3.20
C MET A 66 -9.62 4.75 -3.88
N VAL A 67 -9.76 6.08 -3.95
CA VAL A 67 -10.67 6.78 -4.89
C VAL A 67 -9.86 7.37 -6.06
N THR A 68 -8.51 7.38 -5.97
CA THR A 68 -7.62 8.06 -6.93
C THR A 68 -6.54 7.16 -7.54
N GLN A 69 -6.03 6.16 -6.81
CA GLN A 69 -5.19 5.07 -7.32
C GLN A 69 -6.02 3.82 -7.66
N ALA A 70 -7.14 3.58 -6.95
CA ALA A 70 -8.12 2.57 -7.37
C ALA A 70 -9.27 3.28 -8.10
N GLN A 71 -9.24 3.21 -9.44
CA GLN A 71 -10.10 3.87 -10.43
C GLN A 71 -11.61 3.56 -10.16
N PRO A 72 -12.37 4.41 -9.44
CA PRO A 72 -13.45 3.95 -8.56
C PRO A 72 -14.69 3.44 -9.31
N GLU A 73 -14.87 2.12 -9.26
CA GLU A 73 -15.84 1.32 -10.02
C GLU A 73 -16.43 0.22 -9.13
N PHE A 74 -17.73 -0.11 -9.27
CA PHE A 74 -18.32 -1.23 -8.52
C PHE A 74 -19.47 -1.95 -9.25
N ILE A 75 -19.43 -3.29 -9.16
CA ILE A 75 -20.45 -4.32 -9.41
C ILE A 75 -21.46 -4.07 -10.56
N ASP A 76 -21.29 -4.84 -11.65
CA ASP A 76 -22.38 -5.21 -12.56
C ASP A 76 -22.92 -6.60 -12.18
N LEU A 77 -23.90 -6.64 -11.28
CA LEU A 77 -24.67 -7.86 -10.99
C LEU A 77 -25.67 -8.06 -12.12
N GLY A 78 -25.28 -8.86 -13.10
CA GLY A 78 -26.02 -9.07 -14.34
C GLY A 78 -27.50 -9.39 -14.13
N HIS A 79 -28.35 -8.40 -14.40
CA HIS A 79 -29.78 -8.58 -14.61
C HIS A 79 -30.08 -8.27 -16.08
N GLY A 80 -30.39 -9.33 -16.84
CA GLY A 80 -30.83 -9.20 -18.22
C GLY A 80 -32.08 -8.31 -18.31
N PRO A 81 -32.22 -7.52 -19.38
CA PRO A 81 -33.30 -6.54 -19.48
C PRO A 81 -34.66 -7.24 -19.48
N ALA A 82 -35.50 -6.90 -18.50
CA ALA A 82 -36.91 -7.29 -18.52
C ALA A 82 -37.62 -6.61 -19.72
N PRO A 83 -38.24 -7.37 -20.64
CA PRO A 83 -38.83 -6.81 -21.84
C PRO A 83 -40.20 -6.16 -21.55
N SER A 84 -40.31 -4.86 -21.80
CA SER A 84 -41.57 -4.13 -21.81
C SER A 84 -42.18 -4.10 -23.22
N GLY A 85 -43.32 -4.79 -23.42
CA GLY A 85 -44.08 -4.71 -24.67
C GLY A 85 -45.01 -5.91 -24.90
N PHE A 86 -46.31 -5.65 -25.04
CA PHE A 86 -47.32 -6.67 -25.40
C PHE A 86 -47.40 -6.85 -26.94
N VAL A 87 -47.69 -8.08 -27.38
CA VAL A 87 -48.87 -8.49 -28.20
C VAL A 87 -48.60 -9.82 -28.94
N ASN A 88 -49.63 -10.69 -28.97
CA ASN A 88 -49.78 -11.99 -29.65
C ASN A 88 -48.95 -12.25 -30.93
N HIS A 89 -48.38 -13.47 -31.06
CA HIS A 89 -48.96 -14.48 -31.99
C HIS A 89 -48.51 -15.96 -31.79
N ARG A 90 -49.49 -16.78 -31.38
CA ARG A 90 -49.75 -18.23 -31.62
C ARG A 90 -48.74 -19.13 -32.40
N ILE A 91 -48.18 -20.13 -31.70
CA ILE A 91 -47.89 -21.55 -32.11
C ILE A 91 -46.86 -21.84 -33.24
N ARG A 92 -45.76 -22.58 -32.92
CA ARG A 92 -45.59 -24.04 -33.25
C ARG A 92 -44.38 -24.66 -32.51
N SER A 93 -44.15 -25.98 -32.67
CA SER A 93 -43.36 -26.83 -31.74
C SER A 93 -42.35 -27.78 -32.42
N SER A 94 -41.09 -27.71 -32.00
CA SER A 94 -40.02 -28.74 -32.04
C SER A 94 -38.78 -28.18 -31.31
N GLY A 95 -37.83 -28.94 -30.76
CA GLY A 95 -37.73 -30.39 -30.55
C GLY A 95 -36.29 -30.77 -30.16
N GLN A 96 -36.12 -31.75 -29.25
CA GLN A 96 -34.86 -32.39 -28.80
C GLN A 96 -33.84 -31.60 -27.93
N GLU A 97 -33.80 -32.00 -26.66
CA GLU A 97 -32.64 -32.57 -25.94
C GLU A 97 -31.30 -31.80 -25.80
N SER A 98 -30.93 -31.48 -24.55
CA SER A 98 -29.81 -32.16 -23.85
C SER A 98 -29.76 -31.82 -22.34
N CYS A 99 -28.99 -32.61 -21.58
CA CYS A 99 -29.17 -32.83 -20.13
C CYS A 99 -28.67 -31.73 -19.17
N CYS A 100 -29.19 -31.79 -17.93
CA CYS A 100 -28.65 -31.09 -16.77
C CYS A 100 -27.26 -31.62 -16.35
N GLY A 101 -26.49 -30.79 -15.61
CA GLY A 101 -25.57 -31.29 -14.58
C GLY A 101 -24.10 -30.83 -14.64
N CYS A 102 -23.81 -29.58 -14.27
CA CYS A 102 -22.46 -29.16 -13.84
C CYS A 102 -22.47 -27.94 -12.89
N SER A 103 -22.98 -28.15 -11.67
CA SER A 103 -22.51 -27.41 -10.50
C SER A 103 -21.54 -28.30 -9.72
N VAL A 104 -20.69 -27.69 -8.88
CA VAL A 104 -19.60 -28.36 -8.13
C VAL A 104 -18.46 -28.89 -9.02
N ARG A 105 -17.68 -27.96 -9.61
CA ARG A 105 -16.30 -28.25 -10.06
C ARG A 105 -15.31 -27.05 -10.01
N ALA A 106 -15.72 -25.93 -9.41
CA ALA A 106 -14.95 -24.68 -9.39
C ALA A 106 -14.16 -24.41 -8.09
N VAL A 107 -14.22 -25.31 -7.10
CA VAL A 107 -13.67 -25.07 -5.75
C VAL A 107 -12.38 -25.85 -5.46
N GLU A 108 -12.18 -27.02 -6.07
CA GLU A 108 -11.01 -27.88 -5.78
C GLU A 108 -9.73 -27.46 -6.53
N ALA A 109 -9.84 -26.61 -7.56
CA ALA A 109 -8.70 -26.17 -8.37
C ALA A 109 -7.71 -25.26 -7.59
N ALA A 110 -8.14 -24.60 -6.52
CA ALA A 110 -7.33 -23.65 -5.76
C ALA A 110 -6.43 -24.28 -4.68
N ALA A 111 -6.63 -25.56 -4.35
CA ALA A 111 -5.96 -26.20 -3.20
C ALA A 111 -4.58 -26.82 -3.52
N CYS A 112 -4.22 -26.98 -4.80
CA CYS A 112 -3.04 -27.74 -5.22
C CYS A 112 -1.71 -26.99 -5.27
N GLN A 113 -1.65 -25.72 -4.85
CA GLN A 113 -0.44 -24.88 -4.93
C GLN A 113 0.31 -24.67 -3.60
N PHE A 114 -0.27 -25.06 -2.46
CA PHE A 114 0.37 -24.96 -1.14
C PHE A 114 0.28 -26.31 -0.40
N GLY A 115 1.32 -27.14 -0.56
CA GLY A 115 1.32 -28.53 -0.13
C GLY A 115 1.42 -28.75 1.38
N PHE A 116 0.30 -28.68 2.09
CA PHE A 116 0.18 -29.13 3.49
C PHE A 116 -0.73 -30.35 3.61
N THR A 117 -0.17 -31.49 4.01
CA THR A 117 -0.89 -32.77 4.16
C THR A 117 -1.16 -33.12 5.62
N THR A 118 -2.44 -33.26 6.00
CA THR A 118 -2.86 -33.95 7.23
C THR A 118 -3.96 -34.95 6.92
N LYS A 119 -3.81 -36.20 7.36
CA LYS A 119 -4.73 -37.31 7.04
C LYS A 119 -5.94 -37.37 8.00
N PRO A 120 -7.06 -38.02 7.59
CA PRO A 120 -8.37 -37.87 8.24
C PRO A 120 -8.70 -38.96 9.28
N LEU A 121 -9.79 -38.74 10.04
CA LEU A 121 -10.54 -39.78 10.76
C LEU A 121 -11.66 -40.37 9.87
N ALA A 122 -12.26 -41.51 10.26
CA ALA A 122 -12.98 -42.38 9.33
C ALA A 122 -14.31 -42.97 9.82
N SER A 123 -15.26 -43.13 8.89
CA SER A 123 -16.43 -44.04 8.91
C SER A 123 -17.13 -43.99 7.54
N SER A 124 -17.74 -45.04 6.97
CA SER A 124 -17.72 -46.50 7.25
C SER A 124 -18.50 -47.28 6.15
N LEU A 125 -18.23 -48.58 5.98
CA LEU A 125 -18.99 -49.58 5.18
C LEU A 125 -18.84 -49.48 3.62
N PRO A 126 -19.19 -50.52 2.83
CA PRO A 126 -18.47 -51.80 2.78
C PRO A 126 -18.10 -52.29 1.34
N ARG A 127 -17.35 -53.41 1.22
CA ARG A 127 -16.89 -54.02 -0.06
C ARG A 127 -17.58 -55.35 -0.40
N PRO A 128 -17.63 -55.70 -1.70
CA PRO A 128 -17.20 -57.00 -2.27
C PRO A 128 -16.04 -56.78 -3.30
N SER A 129 -14.90 -57.50 -3.33
CA SER A 129 -14.61 -58.88 -3.82
C SER A 129 -14.83 -59.12 -5.34
N ALA A 130 -13.95 -59.77 -6.13
CA ALA A 130 -12.51 -60.12 -6.00
C ALA A 130 -11.95 -60.71 -7.34
N GLN A 131 -10.63 -60.55 -7.63
CA GLN A 131 -9.78 -61.35 -8.55
C GLN A 131 -10.12 -61.39 -10.08
N PRO A 132 -9.25 -61.93 -10.98
CA PRO A 132 -7.77 -61.82 -11.08
C PRO A 132 -7.25 -61.49 -12.52
N CYS A 133 -5.92 -61.55 -12.73
CA CYS A 133 -5.16 -61.19 -13.97
C CYS A 133 -5.22 -62.25 -15.11
N PRO A 134 -4.66 -61.97 -16.31
CA PRO A 134 -3.24 -62.34 -16.56
C PRO A 134 -2.40 -61.36 -17.44
N ALA A 135 -1.13 -61.71 -17.67
CA ALA A 135 -0.13 -61.11 -18.58
C ALA A 135 0.56 -62.28 -19.37
N PRO A 136 1.74 -62.20 -20.04
CA PRO A 136 2.65 -61.09 -20.40
C PRO A 136 3.21 -61.14 -21.87
N SER A 137 4.18 -60.29 -22.23
CA SER A 137 5.20 -60.58 -23.29
C SER A 137 6.47 -59.68 -23.30
N ASP A 138 7.60 -60.29 -22.91
CA ASP A 138 9.03 -60.16 -23.29
C ASP A 138 9.68 -58.92 -23.97
N ALA A 139 10.59 -58.28 -23.20
CA ALA A 139 12.07 -58.32 -23.32
C ALA A 139 12.93 -57.50 -24.34
N ASN A 140 14.06 -57.02 -23.80
CA ASN A 140 15.38 -56.66 -24.41
C ASN A 140 15.48 -55.49 -25.42
N SER A 141 16.32 -54.48 -25.17
CA SER A 141 17.79 -54.66 -25.09
C SER A 141 18.54 -53.49 -24.42
N GLN A 142 19.82 -53.71 -24.05
CA GLN A 142 20.78 -52.70 -23.58
C GLN A 142 22.07 -52.73 -24.41
N LEU A 143 22.80 -51.61 -24.46
CA LEU A 143 24.19 -51.54 -24.94
C LEU A 143 25.06 -50.69 -23.99
N ARG A 144 26.39 -50.80 -24.13
CA ARG A 144 27.36 -50.66 -23.01
C ARG A 144 28.49 -49.64 -23.24
N CYS A 145 28.89 -48.97 -22.14
CA CYS A 145 30.26 -48.47 -21.86
C CYS A 145 30.80 -47.37 -22.83
N SER A 146 31.95 -46.68 -22.60
CA SER A 146 33.00 -46.77 -21.56
C SER A 146 33.81 -45.46 -21.45
N PHE A 147 34.41 -45.18 -20.27
CA PHE A 147 35.63 -44.33 -20.08
C PHE A 147 35.48 -42.81 -20.43
N ARG A 148 36.33 -41.87 -19.97
CA ARG A 148 37.41 -41.85 -18.95
C ARG A 148 37.44 -40.47 -18.28
N SER A 149 38.01 -40.36 -17.08
CA SER A 149 38.41 -39.07 -16.48
C SER A 149 39.89 -39.07 -16.12
N SER A 150 40.53 -37.89 -16.13
CA SER A 150 41.95 -37.74 -15.85
C SER A 150 42.28 -36.43 -15.11
N GLU A 151 42.71 -36.60 -13.88
CA GLU A 151 43.70 -35.80 -13.14
C GLU A 151 43.58 -34.26 -13.04
N LEU A 152 43.42 -33.80 -11.79
CA LEU A 152 44.40 -32.86 -11.22
C LEU A 152 44.67 -33.22 -9.75
N ARG A 153 45.97 -33.25 -9.38
CA ARG A 153 46.49 -33.49 -8.02
C ARG A 153 46.91 -32.14 -7.40
N ASN A 154 47.32 -31.95 -6.15
CA ASN A 154 47.54 -32.83 -4.99
C ASN A 154 47.71 -31.96 -3.72
N ARG A 155 47.17 -32.37 -2.56
CA ARG A 155 47.87 -32.42 -1.24
C ARG A 155 46.90 -32.70 -0.08
N ALA A 156 47.36 -33.54 0.86
CA ALA A 156 46.69 -33.87 2.11
C ALA A 156 47.74 -34.35 3.13
N LYS A 157 47.39 -34.39 4.43
CA LYS A 157 47.89 -35.35 5.45
C LYS A 157 47.40 -35.02 6.88
N HIS A 158 46.65 -35.94 7.50
CA HIS A 158 46.85 -36.58 8.83
C HIS A 158 45.52 -37.25 9.33
N PRO A 159 45.55 -38.28 10.21
CA PRO A 159 44.99 -39.57 9.77
C PRO A 159 43.96 -40.29 10.69
N SER A 160 43.09 -41.06 10.03
CA SER A 160 42.47 -42.35 10.43
C SER A 160 42.14 -42.66 11.91
N LEU A 161 40.85 -42.53 12.23
CA LEU A 161 39.95 -43.63 12.66
C LEU A 161 40.46 -44.79 13.55
N ARG A 162 39.75 -45.03 14.67
CA ARG A 162 39.20 -46.37 15.02
C ARG A 162 37.76 -46.25 15.52
N ARG A 163 36.98 -47.32 15.36
CA ARG A 163 35.54 -47.40 15.67
C ARG A 163 35.27 -48.72 16.41
N VAL A 164 34.55 -48.68 17.53
CA VAL A 164 34.24 -49.87 18.35
C VAL A 164 32.72 -49.94 18.59
N LYS A 165 32.15 -51.15 18.62
CA LYS A 165 30.71 -51.41 18.85
C LYS A 165 30.45 -51.88 20.31
N PRO A 166 29.21 -51.75 20.83
CA PRO A 166 28.92 -51.85 22.25
C PRO A 166 28.73 -53.29 22.78
N SER A 167 28.90 -53.49 24.09
CA SER A 167 28.60 -54.76 24.76
C SER A 167 28.22 -54.63 26.25
N LYS A 168 26.98 -55.05 26.56
CA LYS A 168 26.48 -55.68 27.80
C LYS A 168 26.56 -54.95 29.16
N LEU A 169 25.40 -54.86 29.83
CA LEU A 169 25.26 -54.59 31.27
C LEU A 169 25.69 -55.81 32.13
N PRO A 170 26.16 -55.57 33.37
CA PRO A 170 25.95 -56.46 34.52
C PRO A 170 24.81 -55.94 35.45
N ARG A 171 24.51 -56.68 36.53
CA ARG A 171 23.28 -56.57 37.35
C ARG A 171 23.49 -55.95 38.74
N PHE A 172 22.36 -55.52 39.34
CA PHE A 172 22.02 -55.47 40.77
C PHE A 172 23.14 -55.57 41.84
N ILE A 173 23.14 -54.59 42.76
CA ILE A 173 23.76 -54.66 44.08
C ILE A 173 22.62 -54.66 45.13
N PRO A 174 22.65 -55.50 46.19
CA PRO A 174 21.56 -55.62 47.17
C PRO A 174 21.54 -54.48 48.22
N PHE A 175 20.40 -54.29 48.87
CA PHE A 175 20.21 -53.34 49.96
C PHE A 175 20.89 -53.79 51.28
N PRO A 176 21.37 -52.85 52.12
CA PRO A 176 21.81 -53.14 53.48
C PRO A 176 20.61 -53.41 54.44
N PRO A 177 20.84 -54.11 55.57
CA PRO A 177 19.79 -54.47 56.53
C PRO A 177 19.27 -53.26 57.35
N PRO A 178 18.08 -53.38 57.99
CA PRO A 178 17.45 -52.28 58.71
C PRO A 178 18.15 -51.92 60.03
N ILE A 179 18.25 -50.62 60.30
CA ILE A 179 18.77 -50.06 61.55
C ILE A 179 17.70 -50.18 62.65
N PRO A 180 18.03 -50.60 63.90
CA PRO A 180 17.07 -50.75 64.98
C PRO A 180 16.46 -49.41 65.42
N ARG A 181 15.21 -49.45 65.91
CA ARG A 181 14.51 -48.27 66.44
C ARG A 181 15.14 -47.81 67.76
N LEU A 182 15.56 -46.55 67.81
CA LEU A 182 15.87 -45.84 69.06
C LEU A 182 14.62 -45.13 69.62
N SER A 183 14.57 -44.99 70.95
CA SER A 183 13.39 -44.54 71.69
C SER A 183 13.05 -43.05 71.47
N PRO A 184 11.77 -42.66 71.49
CA PRO A 184 11.35 -41.31 71.13
C PRO A 184 11.31 -40.36 72.33
N GLN A 185 12.41 -39.65 72.63
CA GLN A 185 12.37 -38.46 73.50
C GLN A 185 13.27 -37.32 72.99
N LEU A 186 12.82 -36.09 73.28
CA LEU A 186 13.45 -34.80 72.98
C LEU A 186 13.86 -34.55 71.51
N ARG A 187 12.90 -34.09 70.70
CA ARG A 187 13.14 -33.01 69.75
C ARG A 187 12.35 -31.78 70.21
N PRO A 188 12.91 -30.56 70.17
CA PRO A 188 12.12 -29.34 70.39
C PRO A 188 11.11 -29.16 69.25
N SER A 189 9.96 -28.55 69.57
CA SER A 189 8.91 -28.25 68.60
C SER A 189 9.32 -27.10 67.68
N VAL A 190 9.92 -27.44 66.54
CA VAL A 190 10.02 -26.49 65.43
C VAL A 190 8.62 -26.32 64.85
N SER A 191 8.06 -25.13 64.97
CA SER A 191 6.86 -24.77 64.21
C SER A 191 7.22 -24.76 62.72
N GLU A 192 6.58 -25.60 61.93
CA GLU A 192 6.66 -25.50 60.47
C GLU A 192 6.05 -24.16 60.04
N ALA A 193 6.91 -23.20 59.70
CA ALA A 193 6.47 -22.01 58.98
C ALA A 193 5.82 -22.48 57.66
N PRO A 194 4.70 -21.88 57.22
CA PRO A 194 4.10 -22.25 55.95
C PRO A 194 5.14 -22.09 54.83
N PRO A 195 5.14 -22.97 53.82
CA PRO A 195 6.08 -22.85 52.70
C PRO A 195 5.95 -21.46 52.09
N PRO A 196 7.05 -20.83 51.64
CA PRO A 196 7.00 -19.48 51.11
C PRO A 196 6.03 -19.44 49.94
N THR A 197 4.87 -18.83 50.17
CA THR A 197 3.90 -18.51 49.13
C THR A 197 4.52 -17.41 48.28
N TRP A 198 5.30 -17.83 47.29
CA TRP A 198 5.66 -16.99 46.15
C TRP A 198 4.36 -16.29 45.72
N PRO A 199 4.33 -14.94 45.67
CA PRO A 199 3.16 -14.26 45.14
C PRO A 199 2.91 -14.84 43.74
N PRO A 200 1.67 -15.22 43.38
CA PRO A 200 1.39 -15.81 42.08
C PRO A 200 1.96 -14.87 41.04
N SER A 201 2.95 -15.35 40.28
CA SER A 201 3.75 -14.52 39.39
C SER A 201 2.80 -13.73 38.50
N ALA A 202 2.71 -12.42 38.73
CA ALA A 202 1.74 -11.58 38.05
C ALA A 202 1.87 -11.87 36.55
N PRO A 203 0.79 -12.25 35.86
CA PRO A 203 0.89 -12.66 34.46
C PRO A 203 1.58 -11.51 33.73
N MET A 204 2.73 -11.79 33.11
CA MET A 204 3.51 -10.75 32.46
C MET A 204 2.63 -10.16 31.37
N ALA A 205 2.05 -8.99 31.66
CA ALA A 205 1.28 -8.22 30.70
C ALA A 205 2.17 -8.07 29.47
N LEU A 206 1.66 -8.47 28.31
CA LEU A 206 2.43 -8.44 27.08
C LEU A 206 2.98 -7.02 26.90
N PRO A 207 4.30 -6.85 26.70
CA PRO A 207 4.92 -5.52 26.66
C PRO A 207 4.60 -4.87 25.31
N TYR A 208 3.34 -4.42 25.15
CA TYR A 208 2.77 -3.99 23.87
C TYR A 208 3.47 -2.75 23.33
N LEU A 209 3.88 -1.83 24.19
CA LEU A 209 4.61 -0.61 23.81
C LEU A 209 6.01 -0.98 23.30
N GLU A 210 6.73 -1.82 24.03
CA GLU A 210 8.07 -2.27 23.71
C GLU A 210 8.08 -3.15 22.45
N ALA A 211 7.07 -3.99 22.25
CA ALA A 211 6.87 -4.78 21.03
C ALA A 211 6.60 -3.90 19.81
N VAL A 212 5.74 -2.88 19.94
CA VAL A 212 5.48 -1.88 18.88
C VAL A 212 6.74 -1.08 18.56
N LEU A 213 7.44 -0.55 19.57
CA LEU A 213 8.70 0.19 19.37
C LEU A 213 9.77 -0.66 18.70
N CYS A 214 9.99 -1.89 19.18
CA CYS A 214 10.94 -2.84 18.59
C CYS A 214 10.62 -3.13 17.12
N PHE A 215 9.34 -3.39 16.80
CA PHE A 215 8.93 -3.67 15.43
C PHE A 215 9.01 -2.44 14.52
N MET A 216 8.62 -1.26 15.00
CA MET A 216 8.69 -0.01 14.26
C MET A 216 10.14 0.35 13.90
N ILE A 217 11.07 0.20 14.85
CA ILE A 217 12.51 0.37 14.61
C ILE A 217 13.05 -0.70 13.65
N PHE A 218 12.61 -1.96 13.79
CA PHE A 218 12.99 -3.05 12.86
C PHE A 218 12.53 -2.76 11.42
N MET A 219 11.31 -2.29 11.21
CA MET A 219 10.82 -1.94 9.87
C MET A 219 11.55 -0.73 9.29
N TYR A 220 11.79 0.33 10.07
CA TYR A 220 12.61 1.45 9.63
C TYR A 220 14.00 0.99 9.17
N ILE A 221 14.65 0.06 9.89
CA ILE A 221 15.94 -0.52 9.49
C ILE A 221 15.83 -1.34 8.19
N PHE A 222 14.73 -2.09 8.01
CA PHE A 222 14.47 -2.88 6.81
C PHE A 222 14.21 -2.00 5.58
N GLU A 223 13.35 -0.99 5.70
CA GLU A 223 13.01 -0.06 4.62
C GLU A 223 14.25 0.80 4.28
N THR A 224 14.95 1.35 5.27
CA THR A 224 16.26 2.04 5.08
C THR A 224 17.28 1.15 4.36
N TYR A 225 17.28 -0.17 4.59
CA TYR A 225 18.15 -1.09 3.84
C TYR A 225 17.74 -1.19 2.36
N LEU A 226 16.44 -1.23 2.05
CA LEU A 226 15.95 -1.18 0.67
C LEU A 226 16.27 0.17 0.00
N ASP A 227 16.09 1.29 0.70
CA ASP A 227 16.47 2.62 0.23
C ASP A 227 17.97 2.71 -0.07
N ILE A 228 18.83 2.15 0.79
CA ILE A 228 20.28 2.10 0.56
C ILE A 228 20.61 1.29 -0.70
N ARG A 229 19.84 0.25 -1.04
CA ARG A 229 20.00 -0.48 -2.31
C ARG A 229 19.56 0.37 -3.50
N GLN A 230 18.39 1.00 -3.42
CA GLN A 230 17.88 1.88 -4.48
C GLN A 230 18.81 3.06 -4.72
N HIS A 231 19.29 3.71 -3.67
CA HIS A 231 20.26 4.81 -3.73
C HIS A 231 21.60 4.40 -4.35
N ARG A 232 22.02 3.12 -4.20
CA ARG A 232 23.18 2.58 -4.93
C ARG A 232 22.88 2.32 -6.39
N ALA A 233 21.69 1.82 -6.74
CA ALA A 233 21.25 1.65 -8.13
C ALA A 233 21.14 3.01 -8.85
N LEU A 234 20.60 4.03 -8.19
CA LEU A 234 20.55 5.42 -8.66
C LEU A 234 21.94 6.05 -8.85
N LYS A 235 23.00 5.54 -8.18
CA LYS A 235 24.38 6.02 -8.38
C LYS A 235 25.11 5.34 -9.55
N LEU A 236 24.48 4.39 -10.25
CA LEU A 236 25.09 3.76 -11.43
C LEU A 236 25.11 4.75 -12.62
N PRO A 237 26.26 4.96 -13.28
CA PRO A 237 26.39 5.91 -14.39
C PRO A 237 25.94 5.36 -15.75
N THR A 238 25.29 4.20 -15.78
CA THR A 238 24.87 3.51 -17.00
C THR A 238 23.35 3.32 -17.03
N LEU A 239 22.73 3.56 -18.18
CA LEU A 239 21.35 3.17 -18.46
C LEU A 239 21.17 1.63 -18.45
N PRO A 240 19.98 1.12 -18.11
CA PRO A 240 19.61 -0.27 -18.38
C PRO A 240 19.66 -0.57 -19.88
N LYS A 241 20.09 -1.79 -20.26
CA LYS A 241 20.24 -2.16 -21.69
C LYS A 241 19.02 -1.84 -22.57
N PRO A 242 17.76 -2.11 -22.16
CA PRO A 242 16.58 -1.83 -23.00
C PRO A 242 16.20 -0.34 -23.15
N LEU A 243 16.94 0.57 -22.49
CA LEU A 243 16.75 2.02 -22.60
C LEU A 243 17.90 2.71 -23.38
N LEU A 244 18.95 1.97 -23.77
CA LEU A 244 20.06 2.50 -24.57
C LEU A 244 19.58 2.89 -25.97
N GLY A 245 19.87 4.12 -26.39
CA GLY A 245 19.41 4.67 -27.67
C GLY A 245 17.91 5.03 -27.72
N VAL A 246 17.17 4.73 -26.64
CA VAL A 246 15.76 5.11 -26.45
C VAL A 246 15.66 6.39 -25.62
N ILE A 247 16.51 6.51 -24.59
CA ILE A 247 16.60 7.67 -23.68
C ILE A 247 17.94 8.36 -23.91
N SER A 248 17.94 9.70 -23.91
CA SER A 248 19.16 10.50 -24.07
C SER A 248 19.98 10.59 -22.78
N ASP A 249 21.31 10.68 -22.91
CA ASP A 249 22.21 10.77 -21.74
C ASP A 249 21.91 12.01 -20.88
N GLU A 250 21.49 13.14 -21.47
CA GLU A 250 21.08 14.34 -20.71
C GLU A 250 19.82 14.06 -19.87
N LYS A 251 18.78 13.44 -20.46
CA LYS A 251 17.56 13.04 -19.74
C LYS A 251 17.86 12.04 -18.64
N PHE A 252 18.75 11.07 -18.89
CA PHE A 252 19.20 10.11 -17.87
C PHE A 252 19.94 10.81 -16.72
N GLU A 253 20.90 11.68 -17.00
CA GLU A 253 21.64 12.44 -15.98
C GLU A 253 20.71 13.32 -15.13
N ARG A 254 19.74 14.00 -15.76
CA ARG A 254 18.72 14.79 -15.05
C ARG A 254 17.79 13.93 -14.19
N SER A 255 17.32 12.80 -14.71
CA SER A 255 16.54 11.81 -13.94
C SER A 255 17.31 11.26 -12.75
N ARG A 256 18.61 10.99 -12.94
CA ARG A 256 19.51 10.51 -11.90
C ARG A 256 19.71 11.56 -10.81
N ALA A 257 19.99 12.81 -11.17
CA ALA A 257 20.14 13.92 -10.23
C ALA A 257 18.85 14.15 -9.42
N TYR A 258 17.70 14.18 -10.09
CA TYR A 258 16.39 14.31 -9.45
C TYR A 258 16.11 13.17 -8.46
N SER A 259 16.27 11.93 -8.90
CA SER A 259 16.04 10.74 -8.07
C SER A 259 16.99 10.69 -6.86
N LEU A 260 18.25 11.15 -7.02
CA LEU A 260 19.20 11.23 -5.91
C LEU A 260 18.85 12.33 -4.91
N ASP A 261 18.43 13.52 -5.36
CA ASP A 261 17.95 14.59 -4.48
C ASP A 261 16.74 14.15 -3.65
N LYS A 262 15.74 13.51 -4.29
CA LYS A 262 14.58 12.95 -3.58
C LYS A 262 14.98 11.84 -2.59
N SER A 263 15.94 10.99 -2.96
CA SER A 263 16.44 9.93 -2.08
C SER A 263 17.21 10.47 -0.87
N TYR A 264 18.07 11.49 -1.03
CA TYR A 264 18.73 12.15 0.11
C TYR A 264 17.73 12.83 1.04
N PHE A 265 16.71 13.50 0.48
CA PHE A 265 15.63 14.09 1.26
C PHE A 265 14.82 13.04 2.03
N HIS A 266 14.49 11.90 1.39
CA HIS A 266 13.79 10.79 2.03
C HIS A 266 14.57 10.26 3.25
N PHE A 267 15.86 9.95 3.12
CA PHE A 267 16.67 9.50 4.26
C PHE A 267 16.65 10.48 5.45
N VAL A 268 16.71 11.79 5.20
CA VAL A 268 16.65 12.81 6.27
C VAL A 268 15.25 12.89 6.88
N HIS A 269 14.20 12.84 6.05
CA HIS A 269 12.81 12.85 6.47
C HIS A 269 12.47 11.64 7.37
N GLU A 270 12.69 10.42 6.87
CA GLU A 270 12.37 9.20 7.61
C GLU A 270 13.18 9.07 8.91
N ALA A 271 14.45 9.50 8.91
CA ALA A 271 15.28 9.51 10.12
C ALA A 271 14.76 10.47 11.19
N VAL A 272 14.19 11.62 10.81
CA VAL A 272 13.52 12.53 11.75
C VAL A 272 12.18 11.96 12.20
N THR A 273 11.39 11.36 11.29
CA THR A 273 10.13 10.70 11.63
C THR A 273 10.34 9.60 12.67
N ILE A 274 11.19 8.62 12.41
CA ILE A 274 11.35 7.47 13.32
C ILE A 274 11.85 7.91 14.70
N LEU A 275 12.76 8.89 14.75
CA LEU A 275 13.27 9.46 16.01
C LEU A 275 12.13 10.11 16.80
N MET A 276 11.30 10.93 16.14
CA MET A 276 10.25 11.68 16.79
C MET A 276 9.04 10.80 17.17
N ASP A 277 8.60 9.88 16.33
CA ASP A 277 7.51 8.94 16.66
C ASP A 277 7.94 7.96 17.78
N THR A 278 9.19 7.49 17.76
CA THR A 278 9.80 6.75 18.90
C THR A 278 9.78 7.60 20.17
N THR A 279 10.13 8.88 20.07
CA THR A 279 10.11 9.83 21.21
C THR A 279 8.69 10.02 21.75
N ILE A 280 7.70 10.23 20.88
CA ILE A 280 6.28 10.44 21.24
C ILE A 280 5.73 9.24 22.02
N LEU A 281 6.02 8.01 21.55
CA LEU A 281 5.57 6.79 22.19
C LEU A 281 6.35 6.48 23.48
N TYR A 282 7.68 6.55 23.46
CA TYR A 282 8.54 6.21 24.59
C TYR A 282 8.33 7.15 25.80
N TYR A 283 8.30 8.47 25.56
CA TYR A 283 8.06 9.46 26.62
C TYR A 283 6.57 9.64 26.96
N ARG A 284 5.67 8.84 26.38
CA ARG A 284 4.21 8.87 26.62
C ARG A 284 3.61 10.27 26.40
N VAL A 285 4.05 10.94 25.33
CA VAL A 285 3.51 12.23 24.89
C VAL A 285 2.03 12.10 24.52
N LEU A 286 1.61 10.93 24.00
CA LEU A 286 0.22 10.65 23.65
C LEU A 286 -0.76 10.76 24.85
N PRO A 287 -0.57 10.06 26.00
CA PRO A 287 -1.34 10.31 27.22
C PRO A 287 -1.27 11.75 27.75
N TRP A 288 -0.10 12.39 27.69
CA TRP A 288 0.06 13.78 28.12
C TRP A 288 -0.79 14.73 27.26
N PHE A 289 -0.78 14.54 25.94
CA PHE A 289 -1.54 15.36 25.00
C PHE A 289 -3.04 15.13 25.12
N TRP A 290 -3.47 13.88 25.33
CA TRP A 290 -4.86 13.56 25.68
C TRP A 290 -5.30 14.24 26.98
N LYS A 291 -4.45 14.30 28.01
CA LYS A 291 -4.77 15.07 29.23
C LYS A 291 -4.88 16.58 28.92
N LYS A 292 -4.00 17.12 28.10
CA LYS A 292 -3.99 18.55 27.74
C LYS A 292 -5.16 18.99 26.86
N SER A 293 -5.66 18.15 25.94
CA SER A 293 -6.90 18.46 25.22
C SER A 293 -8.12 18.48 26.17
N GLY A 294 -8.14 17.64 27.21
CA GLY A 294 -9.19 17.65 28.23
C GLY A 294 -9.17 18.91 29.10
N GLU A 295 -7.97 19.32 29.53
CA GLU A 295 -7.76 20.60 30.26
C GLU A 295 -8.15 21.83 29.41
N LEU A 296 -7.95 21.77 28.09
CA LEU A 296 -8.37 22.83 27.17
C LEU A 296 -9.91 22.88 27.02
N VAL A 297 -10.56 21.72 26.90
CA VAL A 297 -12.03 21.60 26.79
C VAL A 297 -12.73 22.17 28.02
N THR A 298 -12.23 21.87 29.23
CA THR A 298 -12.80 22.45 30.45
C THR A 298 -12.50 23.94 30.60
N SER A 299 -11.35 24.44 30.14
CA SER A 299 -11.06 25.89 30.20
C SER A 299 -11.96 26.75 29.31
N VAL A 300 -12.53 26.18 28.23
CA VAL A 300 -13.52 26.86 27.38
C VAL A 300 -14.97 26.62 27.83
N GLY A 301 -15.18 26.05 29.03
CA GLY A 301 -16.50 25.84 29.62
C GLY A 301 -17.29 24.65 29.06
N LEU A 302 -16.65 23.75 28.32
CA LEU A 302 -17.26 22.53 27.80
C LEU A 302 -16.92 21.33 28.71
N SER A 303 -17.83 20.35 28.79
CA SER A 303 -17.55 19.14 29.58
C SER A 303 -16.62 18.18 28.84
N ALA A 304 -15.45 17.91 29.44
CA ALA A 304 -14.54 16.87 28.97
C ALA A 304 -15.03 15.44 29.27
N GLU A 305 -16.11 15.27 30.04
CA GLU A 305 -16.80 13.97 30.16
C GLU A 305 -17.48 13.57 28.84
N ASN A 306 -17.77 14.54 27.97
CA ASN A 306 -18.19 14.26 26.60
C ASN A 306 -16.96 13.87 25.76
N GLU A 307 -16.73 12.56 25.67
CA GLU A 307 -15.63 11.93 24.93
C GLU A 307 -15.55 12.41 23.46
N ILE A 308 -16.67 12.76 22.82
CA ILE A 308 -16.67 13.30 21.46
C ILE A 308 -16.00 14.68 21.45
N ILE A 309 -16.38 15.60 22.35
CA ILE A 309 -15.78 16.94 22.42
C ILE A 309 -14.28 16.84 22.79
N HIS A 310 -13.94 15.98 23.75
CA HIS A 310 -12.55 15.71 24.15
C HIS A 310 -11.73 15.15 22.98
N THR A 311 -12.29 14.20 22.23
CA THR A 311 -11.67 13.68 21.00
C THR A 311 -11.49 14.75 19.93
N LEU A 312 -12.49 15.59 19.68
CA LEU A 312 -12.39 16.63 18.65
C LEU A 312 -11.31 17.68 19.00
N ALA A 313 -11.17 18.06 20.27
CA ALA A 313 -10.09 18.92 20.73
C ALA A 313 -8.70 18.25 20.60
N PHE A 314 -8.60 16.96 20.95
CA PHE A 314 -7.39 16.16 20.77
C PHE A 314 -6.99 16.06 19.28
N LEU A 315 -7.96 15.77 18.40
CA LEU A 315 -7.72 15.67 16.95
C LEU A 315 -7.32 17.02 16.35
N ALA A 316 -8.01 18.11 16.69
CA ALA A 316 -7.67 19.46 16.22
C ALA A 316 -6.26 19.87 16.66
N GLY A 317 -5.89 19.61 17.92
CA GLY A 317 -4.53 19.84 18.41
C GLY A 317 -3.50 18.95 17.70
N SER A 318 -3.82 17.69 17.43
CA SER A 318 -2.92 16.77 16.73
C SER A 318 -2.64 17.21 15.29
N MET A 319 -3.67 17.69 14.59
CA MET A 319 -3.58 18.28 13.26
C MET A 319 -2.64 19.49 13.29
N VAL A 320 -2.87 20.46 14.18
CA VAL A 320 -2.02 21.66 14.32
C VAL A 320 -0.56 21.29 14.65
N TRP A 321 -0.33 20.27 15.47
CA TRP A 321 1.04 19.77 15.72
C TRP A 321 1.71 19.33 14.42
N SER A 322 1.08 18.46 13.63
CA SER A 322 1.62 17.97 12.34
C SER A 322 1.80 19.10 11.33
N GLN A 323 0.88 20.06 11.29
CA GLN A 323 1.03 21.24 10.44
C GLN A 323 2.33 21.97 10.66
N ILE A 324 2.84 22.01 11.89
CA ILE A 324 4.07 22.75 12.25
C ILE A 324 5.32 21.93 11.89
N THR A 325 5.27 20.60 11.99
CA THR A 325 6.42 19.70 11.85
C THR A 325 6.58 19.11 10.45
N ASP A 326 5.50 18.87 9.70
CA ASP A 326 5.54 18.44 8.29
C ASP A 326 5.86 19.60 7.33
N LEU A 327 5.53 20.82 7.76
CA LEU A 327 5.68 22.08 7.03
C LEU A 327 7.08 22.31 6.46
N PRO A 328 8.19 22.20 7.23
CA PRO A 328 9.53 22.48 6.70
C PRO A 328 9.91 21.49 5.58
N PHE A 329 9.51 20.23 5.72
CA PHE A 329 9.75 19.19 4.73
C PHE A 329 8.91 19.40 3.46
N SER A 330 7.62 19.73 3.59
CA SER A 330 6.74 20.01 2.44
C SER A 330 7.18 21.26 1.66
N LEU A 331 7.62 22.31 2.37
CA LEU A 331 8.26 23.49 1.78
C LEU A 331 9.56 23.16 1.05
N TYR A 332 10.48 22.42 1.69
CA TYR A 332 11.77 22.07 1.08
C TYR A 332 11.58 21.18 -0.15
N SER A 333 10.70 20.19 -0.08
CA SER A 333 10.33 19.35 -1.21
C SER A 333 9.84 20.21 -2.39
N THR A 334 8.84 21.06 -2.18
CA THR A 334 8.19 21.79 -3.29
C THR A 334 9.02 22.97 -3.80
N PHE A 335 9.58 23.79 -2.91
CA PHE A 335 10.26 25.04 -3.27
C PHE A 335 11.79 24.93 -3.37
N VAL A 336 12.40 23.79 -2.99
CA VAL A 336 13.83 23.53 -3.22
C VAL A 336 14.03 22.36 -4.18
N ILE A 337 13.43 21.19 -3.96
CA ILE A 337 13.67 20.01 -4.82
C ILE A 337 12.90 20.12 -6.14
N GLU A 338 11.58 20.17 -6.09
CA GLU A 338 10.74 20.25 -7.30
C GLU A 338 10.99 21.56 -8.07
N ALA A 339 11.39 22.64 -7.37
CA ALA A 339 11.82 23.88 -8.02
C ALA A 339 13.16 23.74 -8.75
N ARG A 340 14.19 23.14 -8.13
CA ARG A 340 15.53 22.91 -8.72
C ARG A 340 15.46 22.10 -10.02
N HIS A 341 14.60 21.09 -10.06
CA HIS A 341 14.42 20.23 -11.24
C HIS A 341 13.38 20.75 -12.24
N GLY A 342 12.75 21.90 -11.94
CA GLY A 342 11.86 22.62 -12.83
C GLY A 342 10.40 22.17 -12.80
N PHE A 343 10.02 21.21 -11.94
CA PHE A 343 8.67 20.69 -11.82
C PHE A 343 7.69 21.66 -11.16
N ASN A 344 8.10 22.34 -10.09
CA ASN A 344 7.19 23.20 -9.32
C ASN A 344 6.70 24.41 -10.16
N LYS A 345 5.38 24.54 -10.29
CA LYS A 345 4.71 25.72 -10.90
C LYS A 345 3.92 26.54 -9.88
N GLN A 346 3.84 26.10 -8.62
CA GLN A 346 3.08 26.77 -7.57
C GLN A 346 3.78 28.02 -7.06
N THR A 347 3.00 29.06 -6.80
CA THR A 347 3.43 30.17 -5.94
C THR A 347 3.21 29.83 -4.47
N ILE A 348 3.97 30.47 -3.57
CA ILE A 348 3.80 30.31 -2.12
C ILE A 348 2.36 30.66 -1.69
N TRP A 349 1.74 31.66 -2.32
CA TRP A 349 0.33 32.00 -2.08
C TRP A 349 -0.64 30.91 -2.51
N LEU A 350 -0.45 30.30 -3.70
CA LEU A 350 -1.26 29.16 -4.14
C LEU A 350 -1.18 28.00 -3.13
N PHE A 351 0.02 27.68 -2.68
CA PHE A 351 0.30 26.65 -1.68
C PHE A 351 -0.44 26.92 -0.36
N ILE A 352 -0.31 28.13 0.19
CA ILE A 352 -0.94 28.53 1.46
C ILE A 352 -2.47 28.57 1.33
N ARG A 353 -2.99 29.11 0.23
CA ARG A 353 -4.43 29.14 -0.04
C ARG A 353 -5.02 27.74 -0.09
N ASP A 354 -4.34 26.82 -0.78
CA ASP A 354 -4.81 25.45 -0.90
C ASP A 354 -4.63 24.67 0.41
N MET A 355 -3.57 24.92 1.21
CA MET A 355 -3.49 24.43 2.60
C MET A 355 -4.77 24.74 3.37
N ILE A 356 -5.17 26.02 3.37
CA ILE A 356 -6.25 26.51 4.21
C ILE A 356 -7.57 25.86 3.76
N LYS A 357 -7.79 25.68 2.44
CA LYS A 357 -8.92 24.87 1.93
C LYS A 357 -8.88 23.43 2.46
N GLY A 358 -7.71 22.77 2.44
CA GLY A 358 -7.55 21.40 2.92
C GLY A 358 -7.88 21.26 4.42
N ILE A 359 -7.33 22.15 5.24
CA ILE A 359 -7.59 22.19 6.70
C ILE A 359 -9.08 22.48 6.96
N LEU A 360 -9.67 23.47 6.29
CA LEU A 360 -11.11 23.79 6.42
C LEU A 360 -11.99 22.60 6.01
N LEU A 361 -11.67 21.90 4.91
CA LEU A 361 -12.41 20.73 4.46
C LEU A 361 -12.33 19.58 5.48
N SER A 362 -11.13 19.33 6.03
CA SER A 362 -10.93 18.34 7.10
C SER A 362 -11.69 18.70 8.39
N MET A 363 -11.78 19.99 8.75
CA MET A 363 -12.58 20.45 9.89
C MET A 363 -14.10 20.41 9.64
N ILE A 364 -14.55 20.40 8.37
CA ILE A 364 -15.97 20.26 8.02
C ILE A 364 -16.38 18.78 7.97
N LEU A 365 -15.56 17.91 7.37
CA LEU A 365 -15.88 16.50 7.17
C LEU A 365 -15.50 15.62 8.37
N GLY A 366 -14.32 15.84 8.96
CA GLY A 366 -13.78 14.98 10.03
C GLY A 366 -14.67 14.89 11.27
N PRO A 367 -15.09 16.01 11.88
CA PRO A 367 -15.86 15.98 13.13
C PRO A 367 -17.17 15.16 13.13
N PRO A 368 -18.10 15.29 12.16
CA PRO A 368 -19.31 14.47 12.15
C PRO A 368 -19.01 12.98 11.94
N ILE A 369 -17.96 12.65 11.18
CA ILE A 369 -17.53 11.26 10.93
C ILE A 369 -16.96 10.64 12.21
N VAL A 370 -16.07 11.36 12.90
CA VAL A 370 -15.48 10.94 14.18
C VAL A 370 -16.56 10.79 15.25
N ALA A 371 -17.48 11.75 15.36
CA ALA A 371 -18.61 11.68 16.29
C ALA A 371 -19.48 10.45 16.05
N ALA A 372 -19.79 10.13 14.78
CA ALA A 372 -20.53 8.93 14.41
C ALA A 372 -19.77 7.64 14.78
N ILE A 373 -18.45 7.57 14.54
CA ILE A 373 -17.63 6.41 14.92
C ILE A 373 -17.62 6.21 16.43
N ILE A 374 -17.40 7.26 17.22
CA ILE A 374 -17.41 7.19 18.69
C ILE A 374 -18.77 6.71 19.19
N TYR A 375 -19.86 7.29 18.68
CA TYR A 375 -21.23 6.91 19.03
C TYR A 375 -21.53 5.44 18.71
N ILE A 376 -21.08 4.92 17.56
CA ILE A 376 -21.21 3.50 17.20
C ILE A 376 -20.44 2.59 18.18
N VAL A 377 -19.21 2.96 18.59
CA VAL A 377 -18.43 2.18 19.58
C VAL A 377 -19.02 2.24 20.99
N GLN A 378 -19.57 3.40 21.38
CA GLN A 378 -20.24 3.59 22.67
C GLN A 378 -21.53 2.77 22.79
N ILE A 379 -22.31 2.63 21.70
CA ILE A 379 -23.42 1.67 21.63
C ILE A 379 -22.89 0.22 21.68
N GLY A 380 -21.83 -0.08 20.92
CA GLY A 380 -21.11 -1.35 21.01
C GLY A 380 -21.93 -2.56 20.54
N GLY A 381 -22.16 -3.51 21.45
CA GLY A 381 -22.80 -4.79 21.16
C GLY A 381 -21.91 -5.83 20.43
N PRO A 382 -22.43 -7.04 20.19
CA PRO A 382 -21.67 -8.15 19.58
C PRO A 382 -21.37 -7.94 18.09
N TYR A 383 -22.12 -7.07 17.41
CA TYR A 383 -22.00 -6.80 15.98
C TYR A 383 -21.25 -5.49 15.66
N LEU A 384 -20.53 -4.91 16.63
CA LEU A 384 -19.83 -3.63 16.49
C LEU A 384 -18.98 -3.54 15.21
N ALA A 385 -18.22 -4.59 14.88
CA ALA A 385 -17.41 -4.63 13.67
C ALA A 385 -18.23 -4.48 12.38
N ILE A 386 -19.46 -5.03 12.33
CA ILE A 386 -20.39 -4.90 11.20
C ILE A 386 -20.92 -3.47 11.13
N TYR A 387 -21.25 -2.83 12.25
CA TYR A 387 -21.77 -1.46 12.28
C TYR A 387 -20.70 -0.43 11.87
N LEU A 388 -19.47 -0.56 12.38
CA LEU A 388 -18.33 0.27 11.97
C LEU A 388 -17.99 0.08 10.49
N TRP A 389 -17.88 -1.17 10.04
CA TRP A 389 -17.62 -1.49 8.64
C TRP A 389 -18.73 -0.97 7.73
N GLY A 390 -20.00 -1.18 8.07
CA GLY A 390 -21.15 -0.74 7.27
C GLY A 390 -21.24 0.79 7.16
N PHE A 391 -20.99 1.51 8.26
CA PHE A 391 -20.86 2.97 8.24
C PHE A 391 -19.73 3.41 7.31
N MET A 392 -18.54 2.83 7.45
CA MET A 392 -17.39 3.19 6.62
C MET A 392 -17.53 2.79 5.15
N PHE A 393 -18.21 1.68 4.85
CA PHE A 393 -18.53 1.23 3.50
C PHE A 393 -19.46 2.23 2.78
N VAL A 394 -20.54 2.65 3.44
CA VAL A 394 -21.46 3.68 2.91
C VAL A 394 -20.74 5.02 2.74
N LEU A 395 -19.92 5.41 3.71
CA LEU A 395 -19.11 6.62 3.65
C LEU A 395 -18.07 6.58 2.52
N ALA A 396 -17.46 5.43 2.24
CA ALA A 396 -16.54 5.24 1.12
C ALA A 396 -17.23 5.39 -0.25
N LEU A 397 -18.40 4.77 -0.44
CA LEU A 397 -19.20 4.94 -1.67
C LEU A 397 -19.68 6.39 -1.85
N LEU A 398 -20.05 7.06 -0.75
CA LEU A 398 -20.40 8.47 -0.75
C LEU A 398 -19.20 9.33 -1.16
N MET A 399 -18.02 9.09 -0.58
CA MET A 399 -16.79 9.83 -0.90
C MET A 399 -16.28 9.59 -2.32
N MET A 400 -16.41 8.38 -2.85
CA MET A 400 -16.18 8.09 -4.28
C MET A 400 -17.08 8.92 -5.21
N THR A 401 -18.25 9.35 -4.74
CA THR A 401 -19.16 10.24 -5.49
C THR A 401 -18.83 11.71 -5.25
N ILE A 402 -18.66 12.13 -4.00
CA ILE A 402 -18.44 13.52 -3.60
C ILE A 402 -17.06 14.02 -4.03
N TYR A 403 -16.01 13.20 -3.92
CA TYR A 403 -14.64 13.65 -4.15
C TYR A 403 -14.41 14.25 -5.54
N PRO A 404 -14.68 13.56 -6.66
CA PRO A 404 -14.41 14.10 -7.99
C PRO A 404 -15.50 15.05 -8.52
N ILE A 405 -16.63 15.20 -7.82
CA ILE A 405 -17.73 16.12 -8.21
C ILE A 405 -17.70 17.43 -7.43
N VAL A 406 -17.26 17.41 -6.17
CA VAL A 406 -17.29 18.56 -5.25
C VAL A 406 -15.90 18.91 -4.74
N ILE A 407 -15.10 17.94 -4.28
CA ILE A 407 -13.82 18.23 -3.60
C ILE A 407 -12.72 18.61 -4.59
N ALA A 408 -12.42 17.75 -5.57
CA ALA A 408 -11.35 18.02 -6.53
C ALA A 408 -11.54 19.36 -7.29
N PRO A 409 -12.78 19.76 -7.70
CA PRO A 409 -13.04 21.08 -8.28
C PRO A 409 -12.80 22.31 -7.38
N LEU A 410 -12.62 22.15 -6.06
CA LEU A 410 -12.20 23.24 -5.17
C LEU A 410 -10.70 23.55 -5.29
N PHE A 411 -9.92 22.62 -5.82
CA PHE A 411 -8.48 22.73 -6.00
C PHE A 411 -8.11 22.92 -7.48
N ASN A 412 -8.54 22.00 -8.34
CA ASN A 412 -8.18 21.95 -9.75
C ASN A 412 -9.38 22.33 -10.64
N LYS A 413 -9.15 23.05 -11.74
CA LYS A 413 -10.16 23.42 -12.73
C LYS A 413 -10.34 22.27 -13.72
N PHE A 414 -11.59 21.82 -13.88
CA PHE A 414 -11.96 20.80 -14.86
C PHE A 414 -12.71 21.44 -16.03
N THR A 415 -12.13 21.37 -17.23
CA THR A 415 -12.76 21.82 -18.48
C THR A 415 -13.06 20.62 -19.38
N PRO A 416 -14.15 20.58 -20.16
CA PRO A 416 -14.35 19.55 -21.17
C PRO A 416 -13.15 19.50 -22.14
N LEU A 417 -12.76 18.32 -22.62
CA LEU A 417 -11.78 18.23 -23.69
C LEU A 417 -12.37 18.88 -24.96
N PRO A 418 -11.64 19.79 -25.64
CA PRO A 418 -12.11 20.40 -26.89
C PRO A 418 -12.47 19.37 -27.96
N GLU A 419 -13.33 19.77 -28.90
CA GLU A 419 -13.59 18.97 -30.10
C GLU A 419 -12.32 18.90 -30.95
N GLY A 420 -11.97 17.72 -31.47
CA GLY A 420 -10.73 17.48 -32.19
C GLY A 420 -10.39 15.98 -32.29
N VAL A 421 -9.36 15.65 -33.07
CA VAL A 421 -9.06 14.26 -33.47
C VAL A 421 -8.75 13.36 -32.27
N LEU A 422 -8.00 13.83 -31.27
CA LEU A 422 -7.79 13.13 -30.00
C LEU A 422 -9.11 12.73 -29.32
N ARG A 423 -10.09 13.64 -29.29
CA ARG A 423 -11.40 13.38 -28.68
C ARG A 423 -12.19 12.34 -29.47
N GLU A 424 -12.25 12.47 -30.79
CA GLU A 424 -12.88 11.49 -31.68
C GLU A 424 -12.27 10.09 -31.51
N LYS A 425 -10.93 10.00 -31.42
CA LYS A 425 -10.21 8.74 -31.18
C LYS A 425 -10.59 8.11 -29.83
N ILE A 426 -10.61 8.90 -28.74
CA ILE A 426 -10.99 8.42 -27.41
C ILE A 426 -12.47 7.99 -27.37
N GLU A 427 -13.38 8.77 -27.95
CA GLU A 427 -14.81 8.42 -28.00
C GLU A 427 -15.05 7.15 -28.83
N LYS A 428 -14.33 6.97 -29.95
CA LYS A 428 -14.35 5.76 -30.78
C LYS A 428 -13.80 4.52 -30.06
N LEU A 429 -12.73 4.66 -29.28
CA LEU A 429 -12.16 3.59 -28.45
C LEU A 429 -13.10 3.20 -27.30
N ALA A 430 -13.69 4.18 -26.62
CA ALA A 430 -14.71 3.93 -25.60
C ALA A 430 -15.93 3.20 -26.20
N ALA A 431 -16.41 3.62 -27.37
CA ALA A 431 -17.53 3.00 -28.05
C ALA A 431 -17.26 1.54 -28.47
N SER A 432 -16.07 1.23 -29.00
CA SER A 432 -15.72 -0.14 -29.42
C SER A 432 -15.67 -1.11 -28.23
N LEU A 433 -15.17 -0.66 -27.08
CA LEU A 433 -15.12 -1.44 -25.84
C LEU A 433 -16.46 -1.49 -25.07
N LYS A 434 -17.46 -0.74 -25.54
CA LYS A 434 -18.77 -0.49 -24.89
C LYS A 434 -18.64 0.17 -23.51
N PHE A 435 -17.61 0.99 -23.32
CA PHE A 435 -17.42 1.82 -22.13
C PHE A 435 -18.44 2.96 -22.13
N PRO A 436 -19.29 3.12 -21.09
CA PRO A 436 -20.32 4.16 -21.03
C PRO A 436 -19.72 5.52 -20.64
N LEU A 437 -18.86 6.06 -21.51
CA LEU A 437 -18.30 7.41 -21.44
C LEU A 437 -19.43 8.44 -21.48
N LYS A 438 -19.44 9.35 -20.49
CA LYS A 438 -20.45 10.42 -20.39
C LYS A 438 -19.87 11.83 -20.44
N LYS A 439 -18.61 12.01 -20.00
CA LYS A 439 -17.84 13.25 -20.18
C LYS A 439 -16.34 12.94 -20.23
N LEU A 440 -15.62 13.67 -21.07
CA LEU A 440 -14.16 13.66 -21.16
C LEU A 440 -13.66 15.06 -20.75
N PHE A 441 -12.74 15.10 -19.78
CA PHE A 441 -12.26 16.34 -19.16
C PHE A 441 -10.74 16.47 -19.27
N VAL A 442 -10.28 17.72 -19.24
CA VAL A 442 -8.91 18.12 -18.95
C VAL A 442 -8.86 18.76 -17.57
N VAL A 443 -7.83 18.47 -16.79
CA VAL A 443 -7.52 19.11 -15.49
C VAL A 443 -6.27 19.98 -15.60
N ASP A 444 -6.27 21.13 -14.93
CA ASP A 444 -5.22 22.17 -14.96
C ASP A 444 -3.97 21.85 -14.12
N GLY A 445 -3.47 20.61 -14.24
CA GLY A 445 -2.30 20.10 -13.49
C GLY A 445 -1.06 20.99 -13.62
N SER A 446 -0.85 21.61 -14.78
CA SER A 446 0.22 22.60 -15.05
C SER A 446 0.24 23.80 -14.08
N THR A 447 -0.87 24.07 -13.40
CA THR A 447 -0.95 25.09 -12.33
C THR A 447 -0.15 24.70 -11.08
N ARG A 448 0.23 23.44 -10.95
CA ARG A 448 0.90 22.86 -9.76
C ARG A 448 2.24 22.24 -10.09
N SER A 449 2.27 21.30 -11.03
CA SER A 449 3.45 20.57 -11.43
C SER A 449 3.51 20.43 -12.95
N SER A 450 4.68 20.13 -13.52
CA SER A 450 4.76 19.63 -14.89
C SER A 450 4.69 18.09 -14.98
N HIS A 451 4.08 17.43 -13.99
CA HIS A 451 3.85 15.98 -14.04
C HIS A 451 2.64 15.63 -14.88
N SER A 452 2.70 14.48 -15.55
CA SER A 452 1.67 14.01 -16.48
C SER A 452 1.03 12.72 -16.01
N ASN A 453 -0.31 12.71 -16.02
CA ASN A 453 -1.14 11.59 -15.59
C ASN A 453 -2.48 11.57 -16.36
N ALA A 454 -3.20 10.45 -16.32
CA ALA A 454 -4.57 10.29 -16.78
C ALA A 454 -5.31 9.36 -15.82
N TYR A 455 -6.61 9.55 -15.63
CA TYR A 455 -7.41 8.68 -14.78
C TYR A 455 -8.90 8.68 -15.16
N MET A 456 -9.64 7.72 -14.63
CA MET A 456 -11.06 7.51 -14.88
C MET A 456 -11.83 7.41 -13.56
N TYR A 457 -13.11 7.80 -13.58
CA TYR A 457 -14.01 7.61 -12.45
C TYR A 457 -15.47 7.59 -12.88
N GLY A 458 -16.34 6.93 -12.12
CA GLY A 458 -17.77 7.19 -12.14
C GLY A 458 -18.68 5.96 -12.16
N PHE A 459 -19.82 6.10 -11.51
CA PHE A 459 -20.74 5.01 -11.24
C PHE A 459 -21.56 4.56 -12.46
N PHE A 460 -21.68 3.25 -12.64
CA PHE A 460 -22.53 2.59 -13.63
C PHE A 460 -22.35 3.19 -15.05
N LYS A 461 -23.39 3.84 -15.59
CA LYS A 461 -23.44 4.44 -16.94
C LYS A 461 -23.03 5.93 -16.98
N ASN A 462 -22.36 6.43 -15.93
CA ASN A 462 -21.96 7.84 -15.80
C ASN A 462 -20.44 8.00 -15.71
N LYS A 463 -19.68 7.24 -16.51
CA LYS A 463 -18.22 7.21 -16.44
C LYS A 463 -17.60 8.44 -17.08
N ARG A 464 -16.43 8.82 -16.57
CA ARG A 464 -15.67 9.99 -17.00
C ARG A 464 -14.20 9.65 -17.08
N ILE A 465 -13.53 10.29 -18.03
CA ILE A 465 -12.08 10.22 -18.22
C ILE A 465 -11.54 11.64 -17.97
N VAL A 466 -10.40 11.73 -17.31
CA VAL A 466 -9.65 12.97 -17.06
C VAL A 466 -8.24 12.80 -17.60
N LEU A 467 -7.83 13.74 -18.46
CA LEU A 467 -6.45 13.91 -18.89
C LEU A 467 -5.85 15.10 -18.15
N TYR A 468 -4.58 15.04 -17.75
CA TYR A 468 -3.86 16.25 -17.34
C TYR A 468 -3.54 17.09 -18.59
N ASP A 469 -3.54 18.41 -18.45
CA ASP A 469 -3.13 19.33 -19.52
C ASP A 469 -1.65 19.15 -19.90
N THR A 470 -0.80 18.86 -18.92
CA THR A 470 0.61 18.46 -19.09
C THR A 470 0.78 17.23 -19.99
N LEU A 471 -0.07 16.20 -19.83
CA LEU A 471 -0.03 14.99 -20.65
C LEU A 471 -0.30 15.32 -22.13
N ILE A 472 -1.28 16.18 -22.38
CA ILE A 472 -1.65 16.62 -23.73
C ILE A 472 -0.58 17.53 -24.35
N GLN A 473 0.17 18.28 -23.53
CA GLN A 473 1.29 19.12 -23.98
C GLN A 473 2.57 18.30 -24.27
N GLN A 474 2.81 17.23 -23.51
CA GLN A 474 4.01 16.39 -23.64
C GLN A 474 3.87 15.29 -24.70
N CYS A 475 2.71 14.63 -24.79
CA CYS A 475 2.45 13.68 -25.87
C CYS A 475 2.25 14.42 -27.20
N SER A 476 3.13 14.15 -28.17
CA SER A 476 3.20 14.89 -29.44
C SER A 476 2.41 14.19 -30.55
N ASN A 477 2.11 12.91 -30.33
CA ASN A 477 1.17 12.15 -31.14
C ASN A 477 -0.03 11.80 -30.24
N GLU A 478 -1.23 12.11 -30.70
CA GLU A 478 -2.48 11.75 -30.02
C GLU A 478 -2.58 10.25 -29.75
N ASP A 479 -1.98 9.41 -30.59
CA ASP A 479 -2.03 7.96 -30.45
C ASP A 479 -1.20 7.47 -29.24
N GLU A 480 -0.23 8.26 -28.75
CA GLU A 480 0.43 8.04 -27.45
C GLU A 480 -0.61 8.15 -26.32
N ILE A 481 -1.46 9.19 -26.35
CA ILE A 481 -2.51 9.44 -25.34
C ILE A 481 -3.61 8.38 -25.45
N VAL A 482 -4.01 8.01 -26.66
CA VAL A 482 -5.02 6.96 -26.90
C VAL A 482 -4.52 5.59 -26.43
N SER A 483 -3.22 5.31 -26.53
CA SER A 483 -2.64 4.06 -25.99
C SER A 483 -2.63 4.01 -24.46
N VAL A 484 -2.37 5.14 -23.78
CA VAL A 484 -2.52 5.27 -22.33
C VAL A 484 -3.99 5.08 -21.93
N ILE A 485 -4.93 5.68 -22.66
CA ILE A 485 -6.37 5.45 -22.43
C ILE A 485 -6.79 4.00 -22.73
N ALA A 486 -6.13 3.29 -23.65
CA ALA A 486 -6.35 1.85 -23.84
C ALA A 486 -5.88 1.02 -22.64
N HIS A 487 -4.76 1.40 -21.99
CA HIS A 487 -4.29 0.80 -20.73
C HIS A 487 -5.29 1.08 -19.58
N GLU A 488 -5.71 2.33 -19.39
CA GLU A 488 -6.74 2.71 -18.41
C GLU A 488 -8.04 1.92 -18.59
N LEU A 489 -8.54 1.82 -19.83
CA LEU A 489 -9.72 1.03 -20.17
C LEU A 489 -9.51 -0.48 -19.97
N GLY A 490 -8.26 -0.96 -19.88
CA GLY A 490 -7.91 -2.31 -19.44
C GLY A 490 -8.19 -2.55 -17.96
N HIS A 491 -7.78 -1.61 -17.08
CA HIS A 491 -8.11 -1.65 -15.65
C HIS A 491 -9.63 -1.68 -15.41
N TRP A 492 -10.37 -0.91 -16.20
CA TRP A 492 -11.84 -1.01 -16.21
C TRP A 492 -12.31 -2.39 -16.68
N LYS A 493 -11.88 -2.83 -17.87
CA LYS A 493 -12.43 -4.03 -18.52
C LYS A 493 -12.20 -5.31 -17.72
N LEU A 494 -11.10 -5.34 -16.96
CA LEU A 494 -10.69 -6.45 -16.12
C LEU A 494 -11.13 -6.29 -14.65
N ASN A 495 -11.92 -5.27 -14.33
CA ASN A 495 -12.49 -5.00 -13.01
C ASN A 495 -11.44 -4.83 -11.89
N HIS A 496 -10.22 -4.38 -12.21
CA HIS A 496 -9.11 -4.28 -11.25
C HIS A 496 -9.49 -3.49 -9.98
N THR A 497 -10.19 -2.36 -10.13
CA THR A 497 -10.68 -1.60 -8.97
C THR A 497 -11.74 -2.32 -8.16
N VAL A 498 -12.64 -3.09 -8.79
CA VAL A 498 -13.66 -3.84 -8.05
C VAL A 498 -12.97 -4.85 -7.13
N TYR A 499 -11.92 -5.52 -7.61
CA TYR A 499 -11.07 -6.40 -6.79
C TYR A 499 -10.32 -5.64 -5.70
N SER A 500 -9.66 -4.52 -6.01
CA SER A 500 -8.94 -3.70 -5.01
C SER A 500 -9.87 -3.16 -3.91
N PHE A 501 -11.05 -2.67 -4.28
CA PHE A 501 -12.05 -2.20 -3.31
C PHE A 501 -12.57 -3.36 -2.46
N VAL A 502 -12.96 -4.50 -3.04
CA VAL A 502 -13.37 -5.69 -2.25
C VAL A 502 -12.27 -6.12 -1.29
N ALA A 503 -11.01 -6.17 -1.74
CA ALA A 503 -9.87 -6.55 -0.89
C ALA A 503 -9.73 -5.62 0.32
N VAL A 504 -9.89 -4.30 0.16
CA VAL A 504 -9.78 -3.35 1.28
C VAL A 504 -11.06 -3.22 2.11
N GLN A 505 -12.25 -3.48 1.54
CA GLN A 505 -13.47 -3.65 2.36
C GLN A 505 -13.35 -4.88 3.27
N LEU A 506 -12.77 -6.00 2.78
CA LEU A 506 -12.47 -7.17 3.58
C LEU A 506 -11.41 -6.89 4.65
N LEU A 507 -10.32 -6.19 4.29
CA LEU A 507 -9.30 -5.76 5.25
C LEU A 507 -9.90 -4.88 6.36
N MET A 508 -10.68 -3.87 6.00
CA MET A 508 -11.30 -2.95 6.95
C MET A 508 -12.28 -3.69 7.88
N PHE A 509 -13.03 -4.66 7.37
CA PHE A 509 -13.87 -5.54 8.20
C PHE A 509 -13.02 -6.34 9.21
N LEU A 510 -11.92 -6.95 8.76
CA LEU A 510 -11.00 -7.70 9.63
C LEU A 510 -10.32 -6.78 10.67
N GLN A 511 -9.97 -5.55 10.31
CA GLN A 511 -9.42 -4.54 11.23
C GLN A 511 -10.46 -4.14 12.29
N PHE A 512 -11.71 -3.83 11.92
CA PHE A 512 -12.75 -3.54 12.91
C PHE A 512 -13.12 -4.77 13.77
N GLY A 513 -13.00 -5.98 13.22
CA GLY A 513 -13.06 -7.23 13.98
C GLY A 513 -11.96 -7.30 15.05
N GLY A 514 -10.70 -7.11 14.65
CA GLY A 514 -9.55 -7.08 15.56
C GLY A 514 -9.67 -6.01 16.65
N TYR A 515 -10.05 -4.78 16.28
CA TYR A 515 -10.34 -3.70 17.23
C TYR A 515 -11.45 -4.09 18.22
N THR A 516 -12.54 -4.70 17.75
CA THR A 516 -13.66 -5.12 18.60
C THR A 516 -13.23 -6.12 19.68
N LEU A 517 -12.21 -6.95 19.41
CA LEU A 517 -11.63 -7.88 20.39
C LEU A 517 -10.73 -7.16 21.43
N VAL A 518 -9.97 -6.14 21.04
CA VAL A 518 -8.96 -5.50 21.93
C VAL A 518 -9.42 -4.21 22.61
N ARG A 519 -10.51 -3.57 22.17
CA ARG A 519 -10.97 -2.26 22.67
C ARG A 519 -11.19 -2.17 24.20
N SER A 520 -11.43 -3.30 24.86
CA SER A 520 -11.65 -3.40 26.31
C SER A 520 -10.43 -3.88 27.09
N SER A 521 -9.28 -4.09 26.43
CA SER A 521 -8.06 -4.62 27.05
C SER A 521 -7.35 -3.55 27.90
N LYS A 522 -7.51 -3.63 29.22
CA LYS A 522 -6.85 -2.71 30.16
C LYS A 522 -5.32 -2.78 30.07
N ASP A 523 -4.77 -3.96 29.82
CA ASP A 523 -3.32 -4.17 29.71
C ASP A 523 -2.77 -3.45 28.47
N LEU A 524 -3.48 -3.52 27.33
CA LEU A 524 -3.08 -2.84 26.10
C LEU A 524 -3.04 -1.31 26.29
N PHE A 525 -4.10 -0.70 26.81
CA PHE A 525 -4.12 0.75 27.09
C PHE A 525 -3.09 1.13 28.17
N GLY A 526 -2.93 0.28 29.19
CA GLY A 526 -2.00 0.46 30.30
C GLY A 526 -0.53 0.52 29.86
N SER A 527 -0.10 -0.33 28.90
CA SER A 527 1.27 -0.28 28.33
C SER A 527 1.59 1.10 27.73
N PHE A 528 0.64 1.70 27.03
CA PHE A 528 0.76 3.03 26.42
C PHE A 528 0.51 4.18 27.42
N GLY A 529 0.22 3.89 28.69
CA GLY A 529 0.06 4.88 29.76
C GLY A 529 -1.38 5.38 29.98
N PHE A 530 -2.38 4.76 29.37
CA PHE A 530 -3.80 5.10 29.57
C PHE A 530 -4.45 4.22 30.66
N LYS A 531 -5.23 4.84 31.54
CA LYS A 531 -6.01 4.15 32.58
C LYS A 531 -7.40 3.78 32.07
N ASP A 532 -8.03 4.73 31.40
CA ASP A 532 -9.34 4.63 30.77
C ASP A 532 -9.19 4.15 29.32
N GLN A 533 -10.32 3.85 28.65
CA GLN A 533 -10.33 3.31 27.30
C GLN A 533 -11.05 4.23 26.29
N PRO A 534 -10.56 5.46 25.99
CA PRO A 534 -11.17 6.30 24.95
C PRO A 534 -11.13 5.60 23.60
N VAL A 535 -12.23 5.66 22.86
CA VAL A 535 -12.47 5.00 21.57
C VAL A 535 -11.35 5.35 20.58
N ILE A 536 -11.09 6.65 20.39
CA ILE A 536 -10.08 7.15 19.45
C ILE A 536 -8.67 6.68 19.83
N ILE A 537 -8.32 6.71 21.12
CA ILE A 537 -7.02 6.26 21.63
C ILE A 537 -6.86 4.75 21.42
N GLY A 538 -7.91 3.96 21.67
CA GLY A 538 -7.91 2.53 21.41
C GLY A 538 -7.73 2.19 19.94
N LEU A 539 -8.32 2.98 19.04
CA LEU A 539 -8.17 2.83 17.59
C LEU A 539 -6.73 3.17 17.16
N ILE A 540 -6.15 4.26 17.69
CA ILE A 540 -4.75 4.64 17.45
C ILE A 540 -3.79 3.56 17.95
N ILE A 541 -3.95 3.08 19.18
CA ILE A 541 -3.11 2.01 19.75
C ILE A 541 -3.27 0.71 18.96
N PHE A 542 -4.51 0.34 18.58
CA PHE A 542 -4.75 -0.84 17.74
C PHE A 542 -4.03 -0.74 16.40
N GLN A 543 -4.13 0.40 15.70
CA GLN A 543 -3.41 0.65 14.44
C GLN A 543 -1.89 0.45 14.61
N HIS A 544 -1.31 0.88 15.74
CA HIS A 544 0.10 0.63 16.04
C HIS A 544 0.42 -0.86 16.27
N THR A 545 -0.42 -1.60 17.00
CA THR A 545 -0.21 -3.04 17.21
C THR A 545 -0.31 -3.89 15.93
N ILE A 546 -1.02 -3.42 14.90
CA ILE A 546 -1.16 -4.13 13.62
C ILE A 546 -0.19 -3.67 12.52
N ILE A 547 0.73 -2.74 12.80
CA ILE A 547 1.80 -2.32 11.86
C ILE A 547 2.50 -3.54 11.20
N PRO A 548 2.87 -4.64 11.90
CA PRO A 548 3.46 -5.82 11.26
C PRO A 548 2.61 -6.44 10.15
N ILE A 549 1.30 -6.47 10.36
CA ILE A 549 0.33 -7.03 9.41
C ILE A 549 0.12 -6.06 8.24
N GLN A 550 0.19 -4.74 8.50
CA GLN A 550 0.09 -3.70 7.47
C GLN A 550 1.26 -3.75 6.48
N HIS A 551 2.52 -3.83 6.95
CA HIS A 551 3.68 -3.92 6.06
C HIS A 551 3.68 -5.20 5.20
N LEU A 552 3.30 -6.35 5.79
CA LEU A 552 3.16 -7.60 5.03
C LEU A 552 2.04 -7.52 3.99
N LEU A 553 0.89 -6.95 4.35
CA LEU A 553 -0.25 -6.86 3.44
C LEU A 553 -0.05 -5.79 2.37
N SER A 554 0.62 -4.68 2.66
CA SER A 554 1.01 -3.67 1.67
C SER A 554 1.88 -4.31 0.59
N PHE A 555 2.91 -5.08 0.98
CA PHE A 555 3.73 -5.85 0.03
C PHE A 555 2.87 -6.80 -0.84
N CYS A 556 1.96 -7.57 -0.25
CA CYS A 556 1.05 -8.43 -1.02
C CYS A 556 0.15 -7.64 -2.00
N LEU A 557 -0.37 -6.48 -1.59
CA LEU A 557 -1.19 -5.61 -2.45
C LEU A 557 -0.37 -4.96 -3.57
N ASN A 558 0.89 -4.60 -3.32
CA ASN A 558 1.81 -4.07 -4.35
C ASN A 558 2.10 -5.13 -5.42
N LEU A 559 2.29 -6.39 -5.05
CA LEU A 559 2.43 -7.50 -6.01
C LEU A 559 1.16 -7.71 -6.86
N VAL A 560 -0.03 -7.59 -6.27
CA VAL A 560 -1.30 -7.64 -7.01
C VAL A 560 -1.47 -6.45 -7.95
N SER A 561 -1.11 -5.24 -7.50
CA SER A 561 -1.10 -4.02 -8.34
C SER A 561 -0.18 -4.17 -9.55
N ARG A 562 1.05 -4.66 -9.35
CA ARG A 562 1.99 -4.94 -10.45
C ARG A 562 1.43 -5.98 -11.44
N ALA A 563 0.70 -6.98 -10.96
CA ALA A 563 0.04 -7.96 -11.82
C ALA A 563 -1.14 -7.35 -12.61
N PHE A 564 -1.87 -6.39 -12.05
CA PHE A 564 -2.92 -5.63 -12.75
C PHE A 564 -2.34 -4.72 -13.85
N GLU A 565 -1.23 -4.05 -13.60
CA GLU A 565 -0.53 -3.24 -14.60
C GLU A 565 -0.11 -4.04 -15.85
N PHE A 566 0.52 -5.22 -15.67
CA PHE A 566 0.86 -6.09 -16.80
C PHE A 566 -0.36 -6.59 -17.57
N GLN A 567 -1.50 -6.80 -16.89
CA GLN A 567 -2.75 -7.20 -17.54
C GLN A 567 -3.39 -6.04 -18.33
N ALA A 568 -3.28 -4.80 -17.84
CA ALA A 568 -3.71 -3.61 -18.56
C ALA A 568 -2.80 -3.29 -19.77
N ASP A 569 -1.47 -3.46 -19.63
CA ASP A 569 -0.52 -3.40 -20.75
C ASP A 569 -0.82 -4.46 -21.81
N ALA A 570 -1.05 -5.71 -21.40
CA ALA A 570 -1.45 -6.79 -22.30
C ALA A 570 -2.81 -6.52 -22.98
N PHE A 571 -3.75 -5.87 -22.29
CA PHE A 571 -5.03 -5.48 -22.88
C PHE A 571 -4.86 -4.40 -23.96
N ALA A 572 -4.09 -3.34 -23.70
CA ALA A 572 -3.77 -2.32 -24.69
C ALA A 572 -3.00 -2.90 -25.91
N LYS A 573 -2.07 -3.83 -25.65
CA LYS A 573 -1.38 -4.61 -26.68
C LYS A 573 -2.33 -5.42 -27.56
N ASN A 574 -3.30 -6.13 -26.95
CA ASN A 574 -4.32 -6.90 -27.67
C ASN A 574 -5.28 -6.03 -28.52
N LEU A 575 -5.34 -4.72 -28.25
CA LEU A 575 -6.06 -3.73 -29.08
C LEU A 575 -5.19 -3.12 -30.20
N GLY A 576 -3.94 -3.55 -30.34
CA GLY A 576 -3.00 -3.07 -31.36
C GLY A 576 -2.16 -1.87 -30.97
N TYR A 577 -2.28 -1.35 -29.74
CA TYR A 577 -1.59 -0.13 -29.29
C TYR A 577 -0.19 -0.36 -28.69
N ALA A 578 0.41 -1.55 -28.87
CA ALA A 578 1.68 -1.90 -28.23
C ALA A 578 2.84 -0.93 -28.53
N PRO A 579 3.15 -0.55 -29.79
CA PRO A 579 4.25 0.37 -30.04
C PRO A 579 3.96 1.81 -29.56
N GLN A 580 2.71 2.27 -29.65
CA GLN A 580 2.30 3.59 -29.12
C GLN A 580 2.38 3.64 -27.60
N LEU A 581 2.03 2.55 -26.90
CA LEU A 581 2.13 2.46 -25.45
C LEU A 581 3.59 2.40 -24.99
N ARG A 582 4.47 1.69 -25.72
CA ARG A 582 5.93 1.73 -25.46
C ARG A 582 6.47 3.16 -25.58
N ALA A 583 6.09 3.89 -26.63
CA ALA A 583 6.48 5.29 -26.82
C ALA A 583 5.94 6.20 -25.70
N ALA A 584 4.66 6.06 -25.34
CA ALA A 584 4.03 6.84 -24.28
C ALA A 584 4.69 6.58 -22.91
N LEU A 585 4.97 5.32 -22.56
CA LEU A 585 5.60 4.96 -21.28
C LEU A 585 7.05 5.47 -21.17
N VAL A 586 7.83 5.39 -22.25
CA VAL A 586 9.17 6.02 -22.31
C VAL A 586 9.06 7.53 -22.09
N LYS A 587 8.17 8.20 -22.82
CA LYS A 587 8.02 9.65 -22.76
C LYS A 587 7.55 10.15 -21.40
N LEU A 588 6.59 9.45 -20.79
CA LEU A 588 6.13 9.73 -19.42
C LEU A 588 7.25 9.57 -18.39
N GLN A 589 8.14 8.61 -18.58
CA GLN A 589 9.31 8.43 -17.71
C GLN A 589 10.35 9.55 -17.92
N GLU A 590 10.60 9.98 -19.17
CA GLU A 590 11.52 11.08 -19.50
C GLU A 590 11.01 12.47 -19.08
N GLU A 591 9.71 12.72 -19.13
CA GLU A 591 9.13 14.01 -18.73
C GLU A 591 8.88 14.11 -17.23
N ASN A 592 8.47 13.02 -16.55
CA ASN A 592 8.42 12.98 -15.08
C ASN A 592 9.80 12.79 -14.43
N LEU A 593 10.87 12.62 -15.23
CA LEU A 593 12.24 12.31 -14.79
C LEU A 593 12.35 11.08 -13.86
N SER A 594 11.38 10.17 -13.94
CA SER A 594 11.23 8.99 -13.08
C SER A 594 12.44 8.06 -13.12
N ALA A 595 12.78 7.46 -11.97
CA ALA A 595 13.99 6.68 -11.77
C ALA A 595 14.23 5.57 -12.83
N MET A 596 15.25 5.73 -13.66
CA MET A 596 15.61 4.78 -14.72
C MET A 596 16.31 3.51 -14.19
N ASN A 597 17.08 3.64 -13.11
CA ASN A 597 17.78 2.52 -12.45
C ASN A 597 17.04 2.15 -11.15
N THR A 598 16.54 0.92 -11.07
CA THR A 598 15.69 0.43 -9.98
C THR A 598 16.24 -0.88 -9.40
N ASP A 599 16.47 -0.94 -8.09
CA ASP A 599 16.86 -2.18 -7.41
C ASP A 599 15.67 -3.16 -7.33
N PRO A 600 15.83 -4.45 -7.68
CA PRO A 600 14.71 -5.41 -7.70
C PRO A 600 14.05 -5.69 -6.35
N TRP A 601 14.75 -5.49 -5.22
CA TRP A 601 14.14 -5.68 -3.89
C TRP A 601 13.38 -4.43 -3.47
N TYR A 602 13.92 -3.25 -3.77
CA TYR A 602 13.20 -2.00 -3.59
C TYR A 602 11.93 -1.96 -4.45
N SER A 603 11.99 -2.25 -5.75
CA SER A 603 10.81 -2.25 -6.63
C SER A 603 9.79 -3.36 -6.30
N ALA A 604 10.23 -4.48 -5.74
CA ALA A 604 9.32 -5.52 -5.23
C ALA A 604 8.51 -5.06 -4.01
N TYR A 605 9.08 -4.21 -3.15
CA TYR A 605 8.42 -3.75 -1.94
C TYR A 605 7.69 -2.40 -2.12
N HIS A 606 8.35 -1.43 -2.77
CA HIS A 606 7.97 -0.02 -2.84
C HIS A 606 7.35 0.44 -4.17
N TYR A 607 7.05 -0.42 -5.15
CA TYR A 607 6.30 0.02 -6.35
C TYR A 607 5.00 -0.75 -6.56
N SER A 608 3.90 -0.01 -6.64
CA SER A 608 2.60 -0.45 -7.17
C SER A 608 2.62 -0.68 -8.68
N HIS A 609 3.47 0.05 -9.42
CA HIS A 609 3.68 -0.09 -10.86
C HIS A 609 5.00 -0.82 -11.17
N PRO A 610 5.06 -1.76 -12.14
CA PRO A 610 6.33 -2.38 -12.52
C PRO A 610 7.29 -1.33 -13.13
N PRO A 611 8.61 -1.39 -12.86
CA PRO A 611 9.60 -0.55 -13.52
C PRO A 611 9.46 -0.53 -15.04
N LEU A 612 9.72 0.61 -15.68
CA LEU A 612 9.57 0.81 -17.13
C LEU A 612 10.17 -0.33 -17.96
N VAL A 613 11.38 -0.78 -17.59
CA VAL A 613 12.10 -1.86 -18.28
C VAL A 613 11.30 -3.18 -18.31
N GLU A 614 10.62 -3.52 -17.21
CA GLU A 614 9.77 -4.72 -17.15
C GLU A 614 8.52 -4.57 -18.05
N ARG A 615 7.90 -3.39 -18.05
CA ARG A 615 6.71 -3.09 -18.89
C ARG A 615 7.04 -3.11 -20.38
N LEU A 616 8.16 -2.49 -20.78
CA LEU A 616 8.63 -2.51 -22.17
C LEU A 616 8.93 -3.93 -22.64
N GLN A 617 9.52 -4.78 -21.78
CA GLN A 617 9.78 -6.19 -22.08
C GLN A 617 8.50 -7.04 -22.16
N ALA A 618 7.45 -6.71 -21.38
CA ALA A 618 6.13 -7.34 -21.50
C ALA A 618 5.38 -6.90 -22.77
N LEU A 619 5.64 -5.69 -23.26
CA LEU A 619 5.06 -5.15 -24.51
C LEU A 619 5.80 -5.60 -25.77
N GLU A 620 6.99 -6.21 -25.67
CA GLU A 620 7.70 -6.84 -26.80
C GLU A 620 6.93 -8.03 -27.39
N ASP A 621 7.04 -8.23 -28.70
CA ASP A 621 6.32 -9.28 -29.41
C ASP A 621 7.07 -10.62 -29.34
N SER A 622 6.32 -11.69 -29.04
CA SER A 622 6.84 -13.06 -28.96
C SER A 622 7.48 -13.53 -30.27
N ASP A 623 7.12 -12.91 -31.40
CA ASP A 623 7.63 -13.25 -32.72
C ASP A 623 8.98 -12.60 -33.03
N SER A 624 9.34 -11.46 -32.40
CA SER A 624 10.68 -10.88 -32.57
C SER A 624 11.79 -11.68 -31.87
N LYS A 625 11.45 -12.78 -31.19
CA LYS A 625 12.38 -13.76 -30.60
C LYS A 625 12.51 -15.04 -31.45
N LYS A 626 12.08 -14.99 -32.72
CA LYS A 626 12.20 -16.09 -33.70
C LYS A 626 13.15 -15.79 -34.86
N GLU A 627 13.70 -14.58 -34.92
CA GLU A 627 14.56 -14.11 -36.02
C GLU A 627 16.03 -13.84 -35.59
N ASP A 628 16.36 -14.11 -34.31
CA ASP A 628 17.72 -14.16 -33.71
C ASP A 628 18.21 -15.62 -33.55
#